data_AF-A0A6G8BSE3-F1
#
_entry.id   AF-A0A6G8BSE3-F1
#
_cell.length_a   1.000
_cell.length_b   1.000
_cell.length_c   1.000
_cell.angle_alpha   90.00
_cell.angle_beta   90.00
_cell.angle_gamma   90.00
#
_symmetry.space_group_name_H-M   'P 1'
#
loop_
_entity.id
_entity.type
_entity.pdbx_description
1 polymer ?
#
loop_
_entity_poly.entity_id
_entity_poly.type
_entity_poly.pdbx_seq_one_letter_code
_entity_poly.pdbx_strand_id
1 'polypeptide(L)'
;MPACIDLRKAHLHRQHGDLLAVYTWINGERCLVLIPAFRPKASWYVVMESAAYQYDDPAYLARQCVKACEVLGIEPTCANWVRVATIVNEGLPDLYRMPSEPVRESKGKEFGELKVMADGKQIAAEALTIEDKGAEYVPA
;
A
#
# COMPACT_ATOMS: atom_id res chain seq x y z
N MET A 1 0.49 7.97 -14.00
CA MET A 1 0.80 8.41 -12.64
C MET A 1 1.62 7.31 -11.98
N PRO A 2 2.72 7.64 -11.28
CA PRO A 2 3.46 6.66 -10.50
C PRO A 2 2.58 6.06 -9.39
N ALA A 3 2.86 4.82 -8.99
CA ALA A 3 2.18 4.21 -7.85
C ALA A 3 2.72 4.85 -6.57
N CYS A 4 1.85 5.50 -5.81
CA CYS A 4 2.15 6.08 -4.51
C CYS A 4 1.52 5.23 -3.41
N ILE A 5 2.34 4.70 -2.50
CA ILE A 5 1.90 3.94 -1.34
C ILE A 5 2.39 4.62 -0.06
N ASP A 6 1.48 4.86 0.87
CA ASP A 6 1.84 5.36 2.20
C ASP A 6 2.00 4.19 3.17
N LEU A 7 3.26 3.87 3.49
CA LEU A 7 3.61 2.78 4.40
C LEU A 7 3.16 3.00 5.85
N ARG A 8 2.73 4.22 6.21
CA ARG A 8 2.14 4.54 7.52
C ARG A 8 0.63 4.32 7.53
N LYS A 9 0.00 4.08 6.38
CA LYS A 9 -1.43 3.77 6.27
C LYS A 9 -1.57 2.27 6.07
N ALA A 10 -2.16 1.60 7.06
CA ALA A 10 -2.65 0.23 6.91
C ALA A 10 -3.97 0.12 7.68
N HIS A 11 -5.01 -0.35 7.02
CA HIS A 11 -6.28 -0.65 7.66
C HIS A 11 -6.17 -1.93 8.50
N LEU A 12 -5.53 -2.94 7.94
CA LEU A 12 -5.38 -4.25 8.54
C LEU A 12 -4.06 -4.88 8.05
N HIS A 13 -3.45 -5.70 8.89
CA HIS A 13 -2.37 -6.58 8.50
C HIS A 13 -2.65 -8.00 9.01
N ARG A 14 -2.36 -9.01 8.20
CA ARG A 14 -2.44 -10.42 8.58
C ARG A 14 -1.17 -11.14 8.16
N GLN A 15 -0.59 -11.87 9.10
CA GLN A 15 0.58 -12.67 8.84
C GLN A 15 0.18 -14.10 8.48
N HIS A 16 0.61 -14.55 7.30
CA HIS A 16 0.42 -15.89 6.77
C HIS A 16 1.81 -16.55 6.62
N GLY A 17 2.39 -16.95 7.76
CA GLY A 17 3.73 -17.53 7.81
C GLY A 17 4.80 -16.54 7.36
N ASP A 18 5.42 -16.83 6.22
CA ASP A 18 6.44 -16.01 5.54
C ASP A 18 5.87 -14.90 4.64
N LEU A 19 4.55 -14.78 4.52
CA LEU A 19 3.88 -13.69 3.80
C LEU A 19 3.08 -12.80 4.74
N LEU A 20 3.18 -11.48 4.54
CA LEU A 20 2.39 -10.48 5.21
C LEU A 20 1.39 -9.89 4.22
N ALA A 21 0.11 -10.04 4.50
CA ALA A 21 -0.99 -9.41 3.79
C ALA A 21 -1.31 -8.07 4.45
N VAL A 22 -1.14 -6.96 3.73
CA VAL A 22 -1.41 -5.60 4.20
C VAL A 22 -2.54 -5.01 3.38
N TYR A 23 -3.58 -4.55 4.06
CA TYR A 23 -4.76 -3.91 3.49
C TYR A 23 -4.57 -2.40 3.58
N THR A 24 -4.37 -1.73 2.44
CA THR A 24 -4.04 -0.30 2.38
C THR A 24 -4.64 0.36 1.14
N TRP A 25 -4.28 1.61 0.88
CA TRP A 25 -4.71 2.38 -0.27
C TRP A 25 -3.52 2.76 -1.15
N ILE A 26 -3.69 2.62 -2.46
CA ILE A 26 -2.76 3.12 -3.47
C ILE A 26 -3.56 4.09 -4.34
N ASN A 27 -3.11 5.35 -4.40
CA ASN A 27 -3.75 6.40 -5.20
C ASN A 27 -5.27 6.56 -4.95
N GLY A 28 -5.74 6.45 -3.70
CA GLY A 28 -7.18 6.52 -3.37
C GLY A 28 -7.93 5.21 -3.45
N GLU A 29 -7.36 4.17 -4.06
CA GLU A 29 -8.02 2.88 -4.29
C GLU A 29 -7.61 1.85 -3.24
N ARG A 30 -8.56 1.04 -2.76
CA ARG A 30 -8.29 -0.06 -1.82
C ARG A 30 -7.43 -1.11 -2.50
N CYS A 31 -6.44 -1.61 -1.79
CA CYS A 31 -5.57 -2.66 -2.28
C CYS A 31 -5.12 -3.62 -1.18
N LEU A 32 -4.89 -4.86 -1.60
CA LEU A 32 -4.24 -5.89 -0.82
C LEU A 32 -2.79 -6.01 -1.31
N VAL A 33 -1.83 -5.78 -0.43
CA VAL A 33 -0.39 -5.86 -0.72
C VAL A 33 0.17 -7.09 -0.02
N LEU A 34 0.81 -7.97 -0.78
CA LEU A 34 1.54 -9.13 -0.27
C LEU A 34 3.03 -8.78 -0.18
N ILE A 35 3.59 -8.94 1.02
CA ILE A 35 4.98 -8.62 1.34
C ILE A 35 5.67 -9.85 1.92
N PRO A 36 6.83 -10.28 1.40
CA PRO A 36 7.62 -11.33 2.03
C PRO A 36 8.20 -10.89 3.37
N ALA A 37 7.87 -11.60 4.45
CA ALA A 37 8.30 -11.24 5.81
C ALA A 37 9.81 -11.43 6.03
N PHE A 38 10.40 -12.46 5.40
CA PHE A 38 11.80 -12.86 5.64
C PHE A 38 12.78 -12.41 4.54
N ARG A 39 12.31 -11.65 3.53
CA ARG A 39 13.13 -11.21 2.41
C ARG A 39 13.16 -9.69 2.31
N PRO A 40 14.09 -9.03 3.03
CA PRO A 40 14.23 -7.59 2.90
C PRO A 40 14.58 -7.22 1.45
N LYS A 41 13.94 -6.17 0.92
CA LYS A 41 14.05 -5.68 -0.47
C LYS A 41 13.40 -6.55 -1.55
N ALA A 42 12.61 -7.57 -1.19
CA ALA A 42 11.79 -8.26 -2.17
C ALA A 42 10.71 -7.34 -2.74
N SER A 43 10.36 -7.54 -4.01
CA SER A 43 9.25 -6.84 -4.64
C SER A 43 7.92 -7.26 -4.00
N TRP A 44 6.95 -6.36 -4.04
CA TRP A 44 5.62 -6.60 -3.49
C TRP A 44 4.64 -6.94 -4.60
N TYR A 45 3.66 -7.76 -4.27
CA TYR A 45 2.56 -8.09 -5.16
C TYR A 45 1.29 -7.38 -4.69
N VAL A 46 0.61 -6.69 -5.59
CA VAL A 46 -0.55 -5.84 -5.26
C VAL A 46 -1.78 -6.32 -5.99
N VAL A 47 -2.87 -6.47 -5.25
CA VAL A 47 -4.21 -6.71 -5.78
C VAL A 47 -5.04 -5.45 -5.55
N MET A 48 -5.42 -4.79 -6.64
CA MET A 48 -6.28 -3.61 -6.63
C MET A 48 -7.75 -4.03 -6.55
N GLU A 49 -8.59 -3.26 -5.84
CA GLU A 49 -10.03 -3.51 -5.74
C GLU A 49 -10.72 -3.57 -7.11
N SER A 50 -10.36 -2.67 -8.04
CA SER A 50 -10.92 -2.64 -9.41
C SER A 50 -10.69 -3.93 -10.19
N ALA A 51 -9.67 -4.72 -9.85
CA ALA A 51 -9.37 -6.01 -10.48
C ALA A 51 -9.78 -7.21 -9.60
N ALA A 52 -10.31 -6.98 -8.40
CA ALA A 52 -10.66 -8.03 -7.43
C ALA A 52 -11.63 -9.07 -8.01
N TYR A 53 -12.62 -8.63 -8.79
CA TYR A 53 -13.62 -9.51 -9.41
C TYR A 53 -13.02 -10.56 -10.35
N GLN A 54 -11.83 -10.29 -10.93
CA GLN A 54 -11.20 -11.21 -11.87
C GLN A 54 -10.67 -12.47 -11.16
N TYR A 55 -10.40 -12.38 -9.85
CA TYR A 55 -9.89 -13.50 -9.05
C TYR A 55 -10.96 -14.56 -8.74
N ASP A 56 -12.24 -14.29 -9.03
CA ASP A 56 -13.31 -15.29 -8.96
C ASP A 56 -13.18 -16.36 -10.07
N ASP A 57 -12.55 -16.03 -11.20
CA ASP A 57 -12.20 -17.00 -12.24
C ASP A 57 -10.97 -17.82 -11.80
N PRO A 58 -11.10 -19.15 -11.60
CA PRO A 58 -9.98 -20.00 -11.19
C PRO A 58 -8.80 -19.97 -12.16
N ALA A 59 -9.06 -19.81 -13.48
CA ALA A 59 -8.01 -19.76 -14.49
C ALA A 59 -7.24 -18.44 -14.43
N TYR A 60 -7.91 -17.33 -14.11
CA TYR A 60 -7.25 -16.06 -13.87
C TYR A 60 -6.45 -16.09 -12.57
N LEU A 61 -7.05 -16.55 -11.48
CA LEU A 61 -6.41 -16.71 -10.17
C LEU A 61 -5.12 -17.51 -10.27
N ALA A 62 -5.16 -18.69 -10.89
CA ALA A 62 -3.99 -19.54 -11.08
C ALA A 62 -2.84 -18.83 -11.81
N ARG A 63 -3.14 -18.11 -12.90
CA ARG A 63 -2.15 -17.33 -13.66
C ARG A 63 -1.54 -16.20 -12.84
N GLN A 64 -2.36 -15.52 -12.04
CA GLN A 64 -1.89 -14.45 -11.18
C GLN A 64 -1.06 -14.97 -9.99
N CYS A 65 -1.41 -16.13 -9.43
CA CYS A 65 -0.62 -16.74 -8.35
C CYS A 65 0.78 -17.13 -8.83
N VAL A 66 0.94 -17.61 -10.07
CA VAL A 66 2.27 -17.88 -10.65
C VAL A 66 3.08 -16.59 -10.73
N LYS A 67 2.51 -15.51 -11.29
CA LYS A 67 3.16 -14.20 -11.36
C LYS A 67 3.48 -13.63 -9.98
N ALA A 68 2.57 -13.80 -9.01
CA ALA A 68 2.80 -13.37 -7.64
C ALA A 68 4.00 -14.10 -7.03
N CYS A 69 4.11 -15.41 -7.22
CA CYS A 69 5.30 -16.17 -6.80
C CYS A 69 6.58 -15.60 -7.45
N GLU A 70 6.58 -15.34 -8.76
CA GLU A 70 7.72 -14.75 -9.46
C GLU A 70 8.13 -13.38 -8.89
N VAL A 71 7.16 -12.48 -8.67
CA VAL A 71 7.38 -11.13 -8.11
C VAL A 71 7.93 -11.20 -6.69
N LEU A 72 7.35 -12.08 -5.86
CA LEU A 72 7.76 -12.27 -4.46
C LEU A 72 9.08 -13.08 -4.36
N GLY A 73 9.59 -13.58 -5.50
CA GLY A 73 10.76 -14.44 -5.62
C GLY A 73 10.55 -15.85 -5.06
N ILE A 74 9.31 -16.26 -4.80
CA ILE A 74 8.96 -17.57 -4.24
C ILE A 74 8.96 -18.59 -5.37
N GLU A 75 9.48 -19.78 -5.12
CA GLU A 75 9.45 -20.85 -6.12
C GLU A 75 7.99 -21.21 -6.46
N PRO A 76 7.58 -21.21 -7.75
CA PRO A 76 6.20 -21.43 -8.17
C PRO A 76 5.82 -22.93 -8.11
N THR A 77 5.93 -23.53 -6.92
CA THR A 77 5.51 -24.91 -6.67
C THR A 77 4.00 -25.00 -6.44
N CYS A 78 3.46 -26.22 -6.56
CA CYS A 78 2.03 -26.49 -6.34
C CYS A 78 1.57 -26.18 -4.90
N ALA A 79 2.47 -26.14 -3.92
CA ALA A 79 2.12 -25.72 -2.57
C ALA A 79 2.06 -24.19 -2.46
N ASN A 80 3.02 -23.49 -3.08
CA ASN A 80 3.16 -22.04 -2.94
C ASN A 80 2.07 -21.26 -3.67
N TRP A 81 1.72 -21.64 -4.90
CA TRP A 81 0.63 -20.99 -5.64
C TRP A 81 -0.74 -21.15 -4.94
N VAL A 82 -1.04 -22.31 -4.35
CA VAL A 82 -2.29 -22.57 -3.59
C VAL A 82 -2.31 -21.72 -2.34
N ARG A 83 -1.18 -21.63 -1.63
CA ARG A 83 -1.07 -20.76 -0.46
C ARG A 83 -1.33 -19.29 -0.80
N VAL A 84 -0.74 -18.78 -1.89
CA VAL A 84 -1.00 -17.42 -2.36
C VAL A 84 -2.47 -17.25 -2.77
N ALA A 85 -3.04 -18.23 -3.48
CA ALA A 85 -4.44 -18.23 -3.87
C ALA A 85 -5.38 -18.17 -2.67
N THR A 86 -5.11 -18.95 -1.62
CA THR A 86 -5.85 -18.94 -0.35
C THR A 86 -5.78 -17.55 0.29
N ILE A 87 -4.59 -16.96 0.42
CA ILE A 87 -4.42 -15.63 1.02
C ILE A 87 -5.22 -14.57 0.25
N VAL A 88 -5.16 -14.61 -1.08
CA VAL A 88 -5.92 -13.68 -1.92
C VAL A 88 -7.41 -13.89 -1.70
N ASN A 89 -7.94 -15.09 -1.88
CA ASN A 89 -9.37 -15.37 -1.77
C ASN A 89 -9.94 -15.09 -0.37
N GLU A 90 -9.22 -15.42 0.70
CA GLU A 90 -9.63 -15.11 2.07
C GLU A 90 -9.57 -13.60 2.35
N GLY A 91 -8.71 -12.86 1.64
CA GLY A 91 -8.54 -11.42 1.80
C GLY A 91 -9.48 -10.56 0.97
N LEU A 92 -10.02 -11.05 -0.15
CA LEU A 92 -10.93 -10.28 -1.01
C LEU A 92 -12.17 -9.73 -0.26
N PRO A 93 -12.83 -10.47 0.64
CA PRO A 93 -13.96 -9.93 1.40
C PRO A 93 -13.57 -8.77 2.31
N ASP A 94 -12.38 -8.83 2.91
CA ASP A 94 -11.88 -7.76 3.78
C ASP A 94 -11.46 -6.54 2.96
N LEU A 95 -10.86 -6.77 1.78
CA LEU A 95 -10.54 -5.71 0.82
C LEU A 95 -11.79 -4.90 0.44
N TYR A 96 -12.89 -5.58 0.11
CA TYR A 96 -14.16 -4.92 -0.25
C TYR A 96 -14.80 -4.17 0.92
N ARG A 97 -14.58 -4.63 2.16
CA ARG A 97 -15.11 -4.01 3.37
C ARG A 97 -14.31 -2.80 3.87
N MET A 98 -13.12 -2.56 3.31
CA MET A 98 -12.32 -1.43 3.74
C MET A 98 -13.08 -0.11 3.54
N PRO A 99 -12.91 0.88 4.43
CA PRO A 99 -13.39 2.23 4.15
C PRO A 99 -12.64 2.84 2.96
N SER A 100 -13.19 3.91 2.40
CA SER A 100 -12.45 4.75 1.45
C SER A 100 -11.19 5.32 2.11
N GLU A 101 -10.20 5.73 1.31
CA GLU A 101 -8.95 6.27 1.85
C GLU A 101 -9.24 7.43 2.82
N PRO A 102 -8.76 7.38 4.07
CA PRO A 102 -8.96 8.48 5.00
C PRO A 102 -8.29 9.74 4.46
N VAL A 103 -9.07 10.81 4.33
CA VAL A 103 -8.53 12.14 4.01
C VAL A 103 -7.63 12.55 5.15
N ARG A 104 -6.31 12.50 4.95
CA ARG A 104 -5.39 13.13 5.89
C ARG A 104 -5.48 14.63 5.67
N GLU A 105 -5.83 15.37 6.72
CA GLU A 105 -5.34 16.73 6.86
C GLU A 105 -3.81 16.62 6.93
N SER A 106 -3.13 16.68 5.79
CA SER A 106 -1.68 16.76 5.77
C SER A 106 -1.31 18.16 6.24
N LYS A 107 -1.30 18.39 7.55
CA LYS A 107 -0.33 19.33 8.09
C LYS A 107 1.00 18.67 7.81
N GLY A 108 1.61 19.06 6.69
CA GLY A 108 2.93 18.59 6.31
C GLY A 108 3.91 18.77 7.46
N LYS A 109 5.10 18.19 7.35
CA LYS A 109 6.09 18.34 8.42
C LYS A 109 6.40 19.84 8.56
N GLU A 110 6.08 20.45 9.70
CA GLU A 110 6.43 21.84 9.98
C GLU A 110 7.96 21.94 9.96
N PHE A 111 8.50 22.71 9.02
CA PHE A 111 9.96 22.87 8.84
C PHE A 111 10.45 24.27 9.19
N GLY A 112 9.53 25.20 9.42
CA GLY A 112 9.84 26.57 9.79
C GLY A 112 8.58 27.37 10.12
N GLU A 113 8.79 28.56 10.64
CA GLU A 113 7.73 29.51 10.98
C GLU A 113 8.08 30.84 10.29
N LEU A 114 7.17 31.36 9.48
CA LEU A 114 7.31 32.66 8.86
C LEU A 114 6.69 33.70 9.79
N LYS A 115 7.54 34.54 10.38
CA LYS A 115 7.11 35.63 11.27
C LYS A 115 7.12 36.95 10.52
N VAL A 116 5.95 37.59 10.43
CA VAL A 116 5.83 38.94 9.88
C VAL A 116 5.94 39.93 11.04
N MET A 117 6.91 40.83 10.92
CA MET A 117 7.22 41.86 11.92
C MET A 117 6.95 43.24 11.32
N ALA A 118 6.27 44.11 12.07
CA ALA A 118 6.17 45.54 11.79
C ALA A 118 6.56 46.32 13.05
N ASP A 119 7.42 47.33 12.90
CA ASP A 119 7.91 48.17 14.01
C ASP A 119 8.44 47.38 15.21
N GLY A 120 9.14 46.27 14.95
CA GLY A 120 9.71 45.40 15.98
C GLY A 120 8.68 44.55 16.74
N LYS A 121 7.39 44.59 16.37
CA LYS A 121 6.34 43.73 16.92
C LYS A 121 5.89 42.68 15.91
N GLN A 122 5.71 41.45 16.40
CA GLN A 122 5.17 40.35 15.61
C GLN A 122 3.68 40.58 15.37
N ILE A 123 3.28 40.65 14.10
CA ILE A 123 1.90 40.89 13.68
C ILE A 123 1.23 39.63 13.11
N ALA A 124 2.01 38.68 12.59
CA ALA A 124 1.50 37.38 12.16
C ALA A 124 2.60 36.31 12.23
N ALA A 125 2.18 35.06 12.41
CA ALA A 125 3.02 33.87 12.25
C ALA A 125 2.26 32.82 11.44
N GLU A 126 2.95 32.22 10.48
CA GLU A 126 2.42 31.11 9.69
C GLU A 126 3.42 29.96 9.69
N ALA A 127 2.94 28.75 9.97
CA ALA A 127 3.77 27.55 9.96
C ALA A 127 4.00 27.10 8.51
N LEU A 128 5.27 26.99 8.11
CA LEU A 128 5.65 26.44 6.81
C LEU A 128 5.66 24.92 6.90
N THR A 129 4.90 24.26 6.03
CA THR A 129 4.77 22.80 5.99
C THR A 129 5.30 22.25 4.67
N ILE A 130 6.01 21.12 4.72
CA ILE A 130 6.39 20.34 3.52
C ILE A 130 5.40 19.19 3.36
N GLU A 131 4.78 19.08 2.19
CA GLU A 131 3.92 17.94 1.83
C GLU A 131 4.72 16.62 1.86
N ASP A 132 4.32 15.69 2.72
CA ASP A 132 4.91 14.35 2.80
C ASP A 132 4.12 13.43 1.86
N LYS A 133 4.62 13.23 0.63
CA LYS A 133 3.95 12.44 -0.42
C LYS A 133 4.11 10.92 -0.27
N GLY A 134 4.74 10.40 0.79
CA GLY A 134 4.89 8.95 0.99
C GLY A 134 5.91 8.31 0.04
N ALA A 135 5.79 6.99 -0.19
CA ALA A 135 6.71 6.25 -1.07
C ALA A 135 6.19 6.25 -2.51
N GLU A 136 7.01 6.78 -3.43
CA GLU A 136 6.72 6.88 -4.86
C GLU A 136 7.61 5.87 -5.63
N TYR A 137 7.00 5.05 -6.48
CA TYR A 137 7.76 4.14 -7.35
C TYR A 137 8.29 4.91 -8.57
N VAL A 138 9.62 5.01 -8.69
CA VAL A 138 10.30 5.58 -9.87
C VAL A 138 10.86 4.42 -10.70
N PRO A 139 10.38 4.21 -11.94
CA PRO A 139 10.97 3.22 -12.84
C PRO A 139 12.40 3.64 -13.21
N ALA A 140 13.33 2.68 -13.20
CA ALA A 140 14.74 2.88 -13.55
C ALA A 140 14.95 3.06 -15.06
#